data_AF-A0A7Y2VM87-F1
#
_entry.id   AF-A0A7Y2VM87-F1
#
_cell.length_a   1.000
_cell.length_b   1.000
_cell.length_c   1.000
_cell.angle_alpha   90.00
_cell.angle_beta   90.00
_cell.angle_gamma   90.00
#
_symmetry.space_group_name_H-M   'P 1'
#
loop_
_entity.id
_entity.type
_entity.pdbx_description
1 polymer ?
#
loop_
_entity_poly.entity_id
_entity_poly.type
_entity_poly.pdbx_seq_one_letter_code
_entity_poly.pdbx_strand_id
1 'polypeptide(L)' 'MSEDYLKGARELEKDLVAFTQAIVRIPSLSSDEGAVIRRIAEEMETLGYDEVTVDAMGNLLGRIG' A
#
# COMPACT_ATOMS: atom_id res chain seq x y z
N MET A 1 13.01 12.40 19.14
CA MET A 1 11.74 12.06 18.45
C MET A 1 11.74 12.40 16.97
N SER A 2 12.51 13.37 16.44
CA SER A 2 12.53 13.67 14.99
C SER A 2 13.59 12.87 14.20
N GLU A 3 14.74 12.54 14.79
CA GLU A 3 15.82 11.83 14.08
C GLU A 3 15.51 10.35 13.78
N ASP A 4 14.77 9.68 14.67
CA ASP A 4 14.45 8.25 14.52
C ASP A 4 13.52 7.99 13.33
N TYR A 5 12.53 8.84 13.09
CA TYR A 5 11.65 8.73 11.93
C TYR A 5 12.38 8.99 10.61
N LEU A 6 13.30 9.96 10.58
CA LEU A 6 14.10 10.24 9.38
C LEU A 6 15.03 9.09 9.05
N LYS A 7 15.63 8.46 10.08
CA LYS A 7 16.45 7.26 9.90
C LYS A 7 15.63 6.09 9.38
N GLY A 8 14.49 5.78 10.02
CA GLY A 8 13.60 4.71 9.58
C GLY A 8 13.07 4.92 8.16
N ALA A 9 12.71 6.16 7.79
CA ALA A 9 12.27 6.49 6.44
C ALA A 9 13.37 6.23 5.39
N ARG A 10 14.63 6.52 5.70
CA ARG A 10 15.77 6.22 4.81
C ARG A 10 16.03 4.73 4.67
N GLU A 11 15.84 3.96 5.73
CA GLU A 11 15.96 2.50 5.69
C GLU A 11 14.87 1.88 4.79
N LEU A 12 13.66 2.46 4.81
CA LEU A 12 12.51 2.02 3.99
C LEU A 12 12.51 2.57 2.55
N GLU A 13 13.21 3.69 2.29
CA GLU A 13 13.92 4.00 1.04
C GLU A 13 13.55 3.15 -0.18
N LYS A 14 14.33 2.08 -0.29
CA LYS A 14 14.35 1.17 -1.42
C LYS A 14 13.04 0.40 -1.59
N ASP A 15 12.43 -0.01 -0.48
CA ASP A 15 11.21 -0.82 -0.49
C ASP A 15 10.01 0.05 -0.88
N LEU A 16 9.94 1.31 -0.40
CA LEU A 16 8.95 2.29 -0.82
C LEU A 16 9.03 2.58 -2.32
N VAL A 17 10.25 2.77 -2.85
CA VAL A 17 10.44 2.98 -4.30
C VAL A 17 10.02 1.74 -5.08
N ALA A 18 10.40 0.54 -4.65
CA ALA A 18 10.03 -0.70 -5.32
C ALA A 18 8.52 -0.93 -5.32
N PHE A 19 7.85 -0.69 -4.19
CA PHE A 19 6.41 -0.79 -4.06
C PHE A 19 5.70 0.23 -4.97
N THR A 20 6.15 1.49 -4.96
CA THR A 20 5.61 2.55 -5.83
C THR A 20 5.75 2.18 -7.31
N GLN A 21 6.89 1.64 -7.72
CA GLN A 21 7.09 1.17 -9.09
C GLN A 21 6.17 -0.02 -9.43
N ALA A 22 5.94 -0.93 -8.47
CA ALA A 22 5.06 -2.06 -8.68
C ALA A 22 3.62 -1.60 -8.95
N ILE A 23 3.08 -0.68 -8.15
CA ILE A 23 1.71 -0.17 -8.35
C ILE A 23 1.59 0.67 -9.63
N VAL A 24 2.58 1.49 -9.97
CA VAL A 24 2.57 2.32 -11.19
C VAL A 24 2.59 1.48 -12.47
N ARG A 25 3.20 0.30 -12.44
CA ARG A 25 3.23 -0.63 -13.58
C ARG A 25 1.89 -1.31 -13.85
N ILE A 26 0.97 -1.29 -12.88
CA ILE A 26 -0.35 -1.91 -13.02
C ILE A 26 -1.27 -0.87 -13.68
N PRO A 27 -1.82 -1.15 -14.88
CA PRO A 27 -2.85 -0.29 -15.45
C PRO A 27 -4.05 -0.20 -14.50
N SER A 28 -4.46 1.02 -14.17
CA SER A 28 -5.56 1.30 -13.24
C SER A 28 -6.37 2.49 -13.73
N LEU A 29 -6.97 2.34 -14.91
CA LEU A 29 -7.87 3.36 -15.44
C LEU A 29 -9.14 3.42 -14.58
N SER A 30 -9.90 4.51 -14.72
CA SER A 30 -11.17 4.65 -14.03
C SER A 30 -12.08 3.45 -14.30
N SER A 31 -12.59 2.83 -13.24
CA SER A 31 -13.39 1.58 -13.26
C SER A 31 -12.61 0.27 -13.54
N ASP A 32 -11.28 0.32 -13.58
CA ASP A 32 -10.40 -0.86 -13.75
C ASP A 32 -9.27 -0.89 -12.70
N GLU A 33 -9.53 -0.35 -11.51
CA GLU A 33 -8.56 -0.26 -10.41
C GLU A 33 -8.35 -1.60 -9.68
N GLY A 34 -9.13 -2.63 -10.00
CA GLY A 34 -9.18 -3.88 -9.22
C GLY A 34 -7.82 -4.59 -9.11
N ALA A 35 -6.97 -4.51 -10.13
CA ALA A 35 -5.63 -5.10 -10.08
C ALA A 35 -4.69 -4.35 -9.13
N VAL A 36 -4.71 -3.01 -9.13
CA VAL A 36 -3.86 -2.21 -8.25
C VAL A 36 -4.36 -2.29 -6.79
N ILE A 37 -5.68 -2.33 -6.59
CA ILE A 37 -6.29 -2.53 -5.27
C ILE A 37 -5.82 -3.84 -4.64
N ARG A 38 -5.82 -4.96 -5.38
CA ARG A 38 -5.31 -6.25 -4.86
C ARG A 38 -3.84 -6.17 -4.46
N ARG A 39 -2.99 -5.54 -5.28
CA ARG A 39 -1.57 -5.39 -4.96
C ARG A 39 -1.34 -4.56 -3.69
N ILE A 40 -2.13 -3.50 -3.48
CA ILE A 40 -2.03 -2.68 -2.27
C ILE A 40 -2.57 -3.44 -1.06
N ALA A 41 -3.65 -4.21 -1.21
CA ALA A 41 -4.21 -5.03 -0.14
C ALA A 41 -3.19 -6.06 0.38
N GLU A 42 -2.48 -6.75 -0.52
CA GLU A 42 -1.39 -7.67 -0.17
C GLU A 42 -0.28 -6.96 0.63
N GLU A 43 0.09 -5.73 0.26
CA GLU A 43 1.08 -4.94 1.00
C GLU A 43 0.59 -4.61 2.40
N MET A 44 -0.68 -4.23 2.54
CA MET A 44 -1.28 -3.90 3.84
C MET A 44 -1.31 -5.12 4.77
N GLU A 45 -1.61 -6.31 4.25
CA GLU A 45 -1.49 -7.56 5.01
C GLU A 45 -0.05 -7.80 5.47
N THR A 46 0.96 -7.59 4.60
CA THR A 46 2.37 -7.76 4.99
C THR A 46 2.86 -6.74 6.03
N LEU A 47 2.28 -5.53 6.03
CA LEU A 47 2.57 -4.48 6.99
C LEU A 47 1.88 -4.72 8.36
N GLY A 48 1.04 -5.75 8.47
CA GLY A 48 0.40 -6.14 9.72
C GLY A 48 -0.84 -5.35 10.06
N TYR A 49 -1.62 -4.94 9.05
CA TYR A 49 -2.97 -4.40 9.28
C TYR A 49 -3.88 -5.49 9.85
N ASP A 50 -4.73 -5.12 10.83
CA ASP A 50 -5.66 -6.04 11.50
C ASP A 50 -6.85 -6.42 10.60
N GLU A 51 -7.29 -5.48 9.76
CA GLU A 51 -8.40 -5.68 8.81
C GLU A 51 -8.06 -4.99 7.48
N VAL A 52 -8.14 -5.76 6.40
CA VAL A 52 -7.99 -5.27 5.02
C VAL A 52 -9.23 -5.69 4.25
N THR A 53 -10.05 -4.73 3.82
CA THR A 53 -11.32 -4.99 3.12
C THR A 53 -11.50 -4.11 1.90
N VAL A 54 -12.24 -4.62 0.92
CA VAL A 54 -12.66 -3.85 -0.25
C VAL A 54 -14.17 -3.67 -0.17
N ASP A 55 -14.65 -2.44 -0.22
CA ASP A 55 -16.09 -2.15 -0.16
C ASP A 55 -16.79 -2.46 -1.49
N ALA A 56 -18.14 -2.36 -1.50
CA ALA A 56 -18.94 -2.63 -2.70
C ALA A 56 -18.70 -1.63 -3.85
N MET A 57 -18.07 -0.48 -3.56
CA MET A 57 -17.71 0.55 -4.54
C MET A 57 -16.29 0.37 -5.09
N GLY A 58 -15.51 -0.57 -4.53
CA GLY A 58 -14.13 -0.85 -4.93
C GLY A 58 -13.07 -0.08 -4.12
N ASN A 59 -13.42 0.61 -3.03
CA ASN A 59 -12.41 1.26 -2.21
C ASN A 59 -11.70 0.26 -1.30
N LEU A 60 -10.38 0.39 -1.17
CA LEU A 60 -9.58 -0.38 -0.23
C LEU A 60 -9.53 0.30 1.14
N LEU A 61 -9.89 -0.44 2.18
CA LEU A 61 -9.94 0.01 3.56
C LEU A 61 -8.96 -0.83 4.39
N GLY A 62 -8.14 -0.14 5.19
CA GLY A 62 -7.23 -0.77 6.15
C GLY A 62 -7.47 -0.24 7.55
N ARG A 63 -7.49 -1.15 8.52
CA ARG A 63 -7.48 -0.80 9.95
C ARG A 63 -6.24 -1.40 10.60
N ILE A 64 -5.58 -0.58 11.40
CA ILE A 64 -4.40 -0.94 12.20
C ILE A 64 -4.52 -0.24 13.56
N GLY A 65 -4.46 -0.99 14.66
CA GLY A 65 -4.56 -0.41 16.01
C GLY A 65 -4.88 -1.39 17.13
#